data_AF-A0A938L0J7-F1
#
_entry.id   AF-A0A938L0J7-F1
#
_cell.length_a   1.000
_cell.length_b   1.000
_cell.length_c   1.000
_cell.angle_alpha   90.00
_cell.angle_beta   90.00
_cell.angle_gamma   90.00
#
_symmetry.space_group_name_H-M   'P 1'
#
loop_
_entity.id
_entity.type
_entity.pdbx_description
1 polymer ?
#
loop_
_entity_poly.entity_id
_entity_poly.type
_entity_poly.pdbx_seq_one_letter_code
_entity_poly.pdbx_strand_id
1 'polypeptide(L)'
;MIENSILAKNRQGKKALVLGMKFISTEVVEYAAFTGFDAINLDGEHGLFSPETVDLICRVANGYGMSVTARVPNIDPSTINRWLD
;
A
#
# COMPACT_ATOMS: atom_id res chain seq x y z
N MET A 1 -13.25 -3.08 4.98
CA MET A 1 -12.14 -3.67 4.22
C MET A 1 -12.52 -3.76 2.76
N ILE A 2 -11.60 -3.43 1.86
CA ILE A 2 -11.78 -3.59 0.41
C ILE A 2 -11.35 -5.01 -0.03
N GLU A 3 -11.78 -5.45 -1.21
CA GLU A 3 -11.15 -6.60 -1.86
C GLU A 3 -9.68 -6.29 -2.19
N ASN A 4 -8.79 -7.27 -2.08
CA ASN A 4 -7.39 -7.09 -2.48
C ASN A 4 -7.31 -6.88 -4.01
N SER A 5 -7.01 -5.65 -4.44
CA SER A 5 -7.03 -5.21 -5.84
C SER A 5 -5.98 -5.93 -6.70
N ILE A 6 -4.83 -6.27 -6.11
CA ILE A 6 -3.76 -7.04 -6.77
C ILE A 6 -4.27 -8.45 -7.10
N LEU A 7 -4.85 -9.14 -6.10
CA LEU A 7 -5.41 -10.47 -6.31
C LEU A 7 -6.61 -10.46 -7.25
N ALA A 8 -7.46 -9.42 -7.17
CA ALA A 8 -8.60 -9.25 -8.08
C ALA A 8 -8.14 -9.13 -9.55
N LYS A 9 -7.06 -8.40 -9.84
CA LYS A 9 -6.45 -8.33 -11.17
C LYS A 9 -5.83 -9.65 -11.60
N ASN A 10 -5.07 -10.30 -10.71
CA ASN A 10 -4.42 -11.57 -11.00
C ASN A 10 -5.44 -12.66 -11.37
N ARG A 11 -6.58 -12.72 -10.68
CA ARG A 11 -7.69 -13.65 -10.99
C ARG A 11 -8.30 -13.42 -12.37
N GLN A 12 -8.17 -12.22 -12.93
CA GLN A 12 -8.58 -11.89 -14.31
C GLN A 12 -7.49 -12.21 -15.35
N GLY A 13 -6.37 -12.82 -14.95
CA GLY A 13 -5.21 -13.04 -15.83
C GLY A 13 -4.46 -11.75 -16.20
N LYS A 14 -4.67 -10.66 -15.46
CA LYS A 14 -4.03 -9.35 -15.69
C LYS A 14 -2.89 -9.14 -14.69
N LYS A 15 -1.92 -8.31 -15.06
CA LYS A 15 -0.87 -7.83 -14.16
C LYS A 15 -1.39 -6.61 -13.39
N ALA A 16 -1.18 -6.59 -12.08
CA ALA A 16 -1.44 -5.42 -11.26
C ALA A 16 -0.26 -4.44 -11.36
N LEU A 17 -0.56 -3.15 -11.57
CA LEU A 17 0.43 -2.08 -11.53
C LEU A 17 0.51 -1.50 -10.13
N VAL A 18 1.70 -1.51 -9.51
CA VAL A 18 1.89 -1.11 -8.11
C VAL A 18 2.91 0.02 -8.02
N LEU A 19 2.56 1.12 -7.34
CA LEU A 19 3.44 2.27 -7.16
C LEU A 19 4.26 2.13 -5.86
N GLY A 20 5.59 2.10 -5.98
CA GLY A 20 6.49 2.07 -4.82
C GLY A 20 6.74 3.45 -4.23
N MET A 21 6.62 3.58 -2.91
CA MET A 21 6.83 4.82 -2.17
C MET A 21 7.86 4.64 -1.05
N LYS A 22 8.76 5.61 -0.90
CA LYS A 22 9.76 5.70 0.19
C LYS A 22 9.54 6.88 1.13
N PHE A 23 8.54 7.71 0.84
CA PHE A 23 8.20 8.90 1.59
C PHE A 23 6.67 9.00 1.70
N ILE A 24 6.21 9.79 2.66
CA ILE A 24 4.80 9.97 2.94
C ILE A 24 4.25 11.06 2.01
N SER A 25 3.25 10.73 1.20
CA SER A 25 2.47 11.71 0.44
C SER A 25 1.14 11.08 0.03
N THR A 26 0.03 11.67 0.49
CA THR A 26 -1.31 11.24 0.09
C THR A 26 -1.63 11.68 -1.34
N GLU A 27 -1.05 12.79 -1.79
CA GLU A 27 -1.20 13.30 -3.16
C GLU A 27 -0.67 12.30 -4.18
N VAL A 28 0.45 11.62 -3.88
CA VAL A 28 1.00 10.56 -4.73
C VAL A 28 0.04 9.36 -4.83
N VAL A 29 -0.68 9.03 -3.75
CA VAL A 29 -1.71 7.98 -3.76
C VAL A 29 -2.87 8.38 -4.67
N GLU A 30 -3.34 9.63 -4.58
CA GLU A 30 -4.40 10.16 -5.44
C GLU A 30 -3.98 10.14 -6.91
N TYR A 31 -2.76 10.59 -7.22
CA TYR A 31 -2.22 10.52 -8.58
C TYR A 31 -2.11 9.09 -9.10
N ALA A 32 -1.71 8.13 -8.27
CA ALA A 32 -1.66 6.73 -8.63
C ALA A 32 -3.06 6.22 -9.04
N ALA A 33 -4.09 6.56 -8.26
CA ALA A 33 -5.48 6.18 -8.57
C ALA A 33 -5.93 6.77 -9.91
N PHE A 34 -5.68 8.06 -10.16
CA PHE A 34 -6.09 8.72 -11.40
C PHE A 34 -5.29 8.27 -12.63
N THR A 35 -4.11 7.70 -12.45
CA THR A 35 -3.25 7.22 -13.54
C THR A 35 -3.37 5.71 -13.79
N GLY A 36 -4.27 5.03 -13.07
CA GLY A 36 -4.61 3.62 -13.31
C GLY A 36 -3.69 2.61 -12.63
N PHE A 37 -2.99 3.01 -11.56
CA PHE A 37 -2.37 2.05 -10.66
C PHE A 37 -3.44 1.27 -9.88
N ASP A 38 -3.09 0.05 -9.51
CA ASP A 38 -4.01 -0.87 -8.81
C ASP A 38 -3.73 -0.92 -7.31
N ALA A 39 -2.51 -0.59 -6.89
CA ALA A 39 -2.08 -0.63 -5.50
C ALA A 39 -0.88 0.29 -5.21
N ILE A 40 -0.63 0.49 -3.92
CA ILE A 40 0.54 1.20 -3.39
C ILE A 40 1.44 0.20 -2.66
N ASN A 41 2.76 0.35 -2.79
CA ASN A 41 3.74 -0.39 -2.01
C ASN A 41 4.61 0.55 -1.16
N LEU A 42 4.61 0.34 0.14
CA LEU A 42 5.44 1.08 1.09
C LEU A 42 6.79 0.37 1.28
N ASP A 43 7.88 1.09 1.08
CA ASP A 43 9.22 0.64 1.48
C ASP A 43 9.45 1.01 2.94
N GLY A 44 8.97 0.20 3.88
CA GLY A 44 9.11 0.42 5.32
C GLY A 44 10.52 0.17 5.87
N GLU A 45 11.40 -0.49 5.13
CA GLU A 45 12.79 -0.75 5.56
C GLU A 45 13.70 0.47 5.40
N HIS A 46 13.45 1.30 4.38
CA HIS A 46 14.28 2.48 4.10
C HIS A 46 13.48 3.79 4.05
N GLY A 47 12.15 3.71 4.01
CA GLY A 47 11.27 4.85 4.02
C GLY A 47 10.98 5.34 5.44
N LEU A 48 10.55 6.59 5.51
CA LEU A 48 10.21 7.25 6.77
C LEU A 48 8.72 7.03 7.08
N PHE A 49 8.35 5.80 7.45
CA PHE A 49 6.96 5.46 7.78
C PHE A 49 6.81 5.15 9.28
N SER A 50 5.91 5.86 9.95
CA SER A 50 5.38 5.51 11.27
C SER A 50 4.03 4.79 11.14
N PRO A 51 3.55 4.05 12.16
CA PRO A 51 2.24 3.42 12.14
C PRO A 51 1.09 4.37 11.77
N GLU A 52 1.13 5.61 12.28
CA GLU A 52 0.13 6.64 11.99
C GLU A 52 0.12 7.05 10.51
N THR A 53 1.30 7.09 9.90
CA THR A 53 1.42 7.44 8.47
C THR A 53 1.05 6.27 7.56
N VAL A 54 1.30 5.03 7.99
CA VAL A 54 0.82 3.82 7.30
C VAL A 54 -0.70 3.79 7.33
N ASP A 55 -1.33 4.01 8.49
CA ASP A 55 -2.79 4.09 8.62
C ASP A 55 -3.38 5.19 7.72
N LEU A 56 -2.77 6.38 7.72
CA LEU A 56 -3.18 7.48 6.83
C LEU A 56 -3.15 7.07 5.36
N ILE A 57 -2.07 6.45 4.89
CA ILE A 57 -1.94 6.01 3.50
C ILE A 57 -2.94 4.89 3.18
N CYS A 58 -3.10 3.91 4.08
CA CYS A 58 -4.09 2.84 3.95
C CYS A 58 -5.51 3.40 3.84
N ARG A 59 -5.87 4.39 4.68
CA ARG A 59 -7.17 5.05 4.64
C ARG A 59 -7.44 5.71 3.28
N VAL A 60 -6.46 6.45 2.75
CA VAL A 60 -6.60 7.14 1.45
C VAL A 60 -6.63 6.13 0.29
N ALA A 61 -5.70 5.18 0.23
CA ALA A 61 -5.65 4.16 -0.82
C ALA A 61 -6.94 3.31 -0.86
N ASN A 62 -7.44 2.89 0.31
CA ASN A 62 -8.71 2.16 0.41
C ASN A 62 -9.90 3.00 -0.07
N GLY A 63 -9.88 4.32 0.14
CA GLY A 63 -10.88 5.25 -0.40
C GLY A 63 -10.97 5.25 -1.93
N TYR A 64 -9.87 4.93 -2.61
CA TYR A 64 -9.78 4.74 -4.06
C TYR A 64 -9.92 3.27 -4.50
N GLY A 65 -10.22 2.34 -3.59
CA GLY A 65 -10.29 0.92 -3.91
C GLY A 65 -8.94 0.27 -4.23
N MET A 66 -7.83 0.90 -3.83
CA MET A 66 -6.48 0.39 -4.03
C MET A 66 -5.97 -0.30 -2.76
N SER A 67 -5.38 -1.48 -2.91
CA SER A 67 -4.68 -2.16 -1.82
C SER A 67 -3.35 -1.50 -1.49
N VAL A 68 -2.87 -1.71 -0.27
CA VAL A 68 -1.53 -1.32 0.16
C VAL A 68 -0.73 -2.58 0.51
N THR A 69 0.50 -2.66 0.01
CA THR A 69 1.50 -3.64 0.43
C THR A 69 2.65 -2.93 1.12
N ALA A 70 3.42 -3.66 1.92
CA ALA A 70 4.59 -3.10 2.59
C ALA A 70 5.76 -4.09 2.58
N ARG A 71 6.95 -3.56 2.35
CA ARG A 71 8.21 -4.16 2.81
C ARG A 71 8.42 -3.68 4.24
N VAL A 72 8.08 -4.51 5.21
CA VAL A 72 8.17 -4.18 6.63
C VAL A 72 9.63 -3.88 7.05
N PRO A 73 9.84 -3.08 8.13
CA PRO A 73 11.19 -2.68 8.56
C PRO A 73 12.13 -3.84 8.89
N ASN A 74 11.57 -4.93 9.40
CA ASN A 74 12.27 -6.16 9.73
C ASN A 74 11.28 -7.33 9.75
N ILE A 75 11.80 -8.55 9.90
CA ILE A 75 11.01 -9.77 9.92
C ILE A 75 10.52 -10.16 11.33
N ASP A 76 10.62 -9.27 12.31
CA ASP A 76 10.17 -9.57 13.67
C ASP A 76 8.63 -9.74 13.67
N PRO A 77 8.09 -10.81 14.29
CA PRO A 77 6.65 -11.07 14.28
C PRO A 77 5.81 -9.92 14.85
N SER A 78 6.32 -9.20 15.86
CA SER A 78 5.64 -8.04 16.44
C SER A 78 5.58 -6.86 15.48
N THR A 79 6.61 -6.66 14.65
CA THR A 79 6.62 -5.67 13.58
C THR A 79 5.60 -6.04 12.52
N ILE A 80 5.60 -7.29 12.06
CA ILE A 80 4.63 -7.76 11.06
C ILE A 80 3.20 -7.58 11.55
N ASN A 81 2.89 -7.99 12.78
CA ASN A 81 1.55 -7.82 13.36
C ASN A 81 1.15 -6.35 13.42
N ARG A 82 2.03 -5.46 13.91
CA ARG A 82 1.74 -4.02 13.97
C ARG A 82 1.46 -3.39 12.60
N TRP A 83 2.07 -3.91 11.53
CA TRP A 83 1.83 -3.42 10.16
C TRP A 83 0.59 -4.04 9.51
N LEU A 84 0.02 -5.09 10.10
CA LEU A 84 -1.24 -5.72 9.67
C LEU A 84 -2.46 -5.18 10.43
N ASP A 85 -2.26 -4.67 11.65
CA ASP A 85 -3.28 -4.00 12.49
C ASP A 85 -3.83 -2.73 11.82
#